data_AF-A0A7W0PH75-F1
#
_entry.id   AF-A0A7W0PH75-F1
#
_cell.length_a   1.000
_cell.length_b   1.000
_cell.length_c   1.000
_cell.angle_alpha   90.00
_cell.angle_beta   90.00
_cell.angle_gamma   90.00
#
_symmetry.space_group_name_H-M   'P 1'
#
loop_
_entity.id
_entity.type
_entity.pdbx_description
1 polymer ?
#
loop_
_entity_poly.entity_id
_entity_poly.type
_entity_poly.pdbx_seq_one_letter_code
_entity_poly.pdbx_strand_id
1 'polypeptide(L)' 'MKRYGRTVALAGLDADIGPGITGLLGSNGAGKTTFIALALGLRLRDGGELRVLGHDPAV' A
#
# COMPACT_ATOMS: atom_id res chain seq x y z
N MET A 1 -1.70 2.57 6.22
CA MET A 1 -2.06 3.99 6.00
C MET A 1 -0.83 4.81 5.58
N LYS A 2 -1.02 5.81 4.71
CA LYS A 2 0.04 6.77 4.35
C LYS A 2 -0.51 8.18 4.11
N ARG A 3 0.19 9.19 4.64
CA ARG A 3 -0.05 10.62 4.46
C ARG A 3 1.18 11.31 3.85
N TYR A 4 0.91 12.37 3.11
CA TYR A 4 1.90 13.35 2.65
C TYR A 4 1.40 14.75 3.04
N GLY A 5 2.02 15.33 4.07
CA GLY A 5 1.51 16.56 4.69
C GLY A 5 0.06 16.39 5.15
N ARG A 6 -0.84 17.23 4.62
CA ARG A 6 -2.28 17.18 4.94
C ARG A 6 -3.06 16.12 4.15
N THR A 7 -2.47 15.56 3.10
CA THR A 7 -3.16 14.64 2.18
C THR A 7 -3.03 13.20 2.65
N VAL A 8 -4.16 12.50 2.79
CA VAL A 8 -4.16 11.03 2.97
C VAL A 8 -4.05 10.39 1.60
N ALA A 9 -2.89 9.81 1.30
CA ALA A 9 -2.63 9.17 0.02
C ALA A 9 -3.02 7.69 -0.02
N LEU A 10 -3.14 7.05 1.15
CA LEU A 10 -3.71 5.73 1.28
C LEU A 10 -4.37 5.59 2.66
N ALA A 11 -5.70 5.43 2.68
CA ALA A 11 -6.50 5.30 3.89
C ALA A 11 -7.04 3.86 4.00
N GLY A 12 -6.94 3.27 5.21
CA GLY A 12 -7.65 2.03 5.62
C GLY A 12 -7.95 1.03 4.51
N LEU A 13 -6.91 0.50 3.87
CA LEU A 13 -7.05 -0.56 2.87
C LEU A 13 -6.91 -1.90 3.58
N ASP A 14 -7.99 -2.67 3.61
CA ASP A 14 -7.99 -4.06 4.05
C ASP A 14 -8.14 -4.95 2.82
N ALA A 15 -7.12 -5.77 2.55
CA ALA A 15 -7.11 -6.67 1.41
C ALA A 15 -6.29 -7.91 1.73
N ASP A 16 -6.78 -9.06 1.28
CA ASP A 16 -6.02 -10.31 1.18
C ASP A 16 -5.95 -10.69 -0.30
N ILE A 17 -4.73 -10.82 -0.82
CA ILE A 17 -4.46 -11.07 -2.24
C ILE A 17 -3.84 -12.44 -2.35
N GLY A 18 -4.65 -13.39 -2.82
CA GLY A 18 -4.23 -14.76 -3.07
C GLY A 18 -3.32 -14.91 -4.30
N PRO A 19 -2.92 -16.15 -4.62
CA PRO A 19 -2.09 -16.43 -5.79
C PRO A 19 -2.78 -16.04 -7.10
N GLY A 20 -1.96 -15.73 -8.11
CA GLY A 20 -2.42 -15.33 -9.44
C GLY A 20 -1.97 -13.92 -9.81
N ILE A 21 -2.66 -13.32 -10.78
CA ILE A 21 -2.39 -11.95 -11.24
C ILE A 21 -3.54 -11.05 -10.81
N THR A 22 -3.24 -9.99 -10.06
CA THR A 22 -4.20 -8.98 -9.64
C THR A 22 -3.88 -7.64 -10.27
N GLY A 23 -4.88 -7.03 -10.91
CA GLY A 23 -4.77 -5.66 -11.42
C GLY A 23 -5.19 -4.64 -10.37
N LEU A 24 -4.37 -3.62 -10.14
CA LEU A 24 -4.72 -2.49 -9.27
C LEU A 24 -5.27 -1.32 -10.10
N LEU A 25 -6.59 -1.12 -10.06
CA LEU A 25 -7.28 -0.08 -10.83
C LEU A 25 -7.82 1.06 -9.95
N GLY A 26 -7.99 2.23 -10.56
CA GLY A 26 -8.52 3.43 -9.89
C GLY A 26 -8.12 4.72 -10.61
N SER A 27 -8.77 5.84 -10.29
CA SER A 27 -8.46 7.15 -10.85
C SER A 27 -7.07 7.68 -10.46
N ASN A 28 -6.62 8.76 -11.10
CA ASN A 28 -5.40 9.45 -10.69
C ASN A 28 -5.57 10.00 -9.27
N GLY A 29 -4.55 9.81 -8.43
CA GLY A 29 -4.61 10.20 -7.01
C GLY A 29 -5.27 9.19 -6.08
N ALA A 30 -5.83 8.08 -6.58
CA ALA A 30 -6.49 7.05 -5.76
C ALA A 30 -5.54 6.26 -4.81
N GLY A 31 -4.24 6.56 -4.81
CA GLY A 31 -3.28 5.90 -3.91
C GLY A 31 -2.60 4.65 -4.46
N LYS A 32 -2.81 4.29 -5.74
CA LYS A 32 -2.21 3.10 -6.37
C LYS A 32 -0.68 3.06 -6.26
N THR A 33 -0.01 4.11 -6.71
CA THR A 33 1.46 4.23 -6.63
C THR A 33 1.94 4.24 -5.18
N THR A 34 1.17 4.85 -4.27
CA THR A 34 1.46 4.82 -2.84
C THR A 34 1.41 3.40 -2.30
N PHE A 35 0.37 2.63 -2.62
CA PHE A 35 0.26 1.23 -2.20
C PHE A 35 1.40 0.37 -2.74
N ILE A 36 1.69 0.47 -4.04
CA ILE A 36 2.80 -0.28 -4.66
C ILE A 36 4.13 0.08 -3.99
N ALA A 37 4.40 1.36 -3.74
CA ALA A 37 5.63 1.79 -3.09
C ALA A 37 5.78 1.26 -1.65
N LEU A 38 4.67 1.16 -0.90
CA LEU A 38 4.66 0.54 0.43
C LEU A 38 4.92 -0.96 0.34
N ALA A 39 4.26 -1.66 -0.59
CA ALA A 39 4.42 -3.10 -0.79
C ALA A 39 5.84 -3.48 -1.23
N LEU A 40 6.51 -2.62 -1.99
CA LEU A 40 7.91 -2.80 -2.40
C LEU A 40 8.93 -2.31 -1.36
N GLY A 41 8.50 -1.84 -0.19
CA GLY A 41 9.41 -1.32 0.83
C GLY A 41 10.07 0.02 0.51
N LEU A 42 9.68 0.67 -0.60
CA LEU A 42 10.25 1.94 -1.04
C LEU A 42 9.81 3.13 -0.19
N ARG A 43 8.78 2.95 0.64
CA ARG A 43 8.25 3.96 1.57
C ARG A 43 7.82 3.28 2.87
N LEU A 44 8.00 3.98 3.98
CA LEU A 44 7.45 3.58 5.27
C LEU A 44 5.96 3.96 5.36
N ARG A 45 5.15 3.05 5.87
CA ARG A 45 3.76 3.30 6.25
C ARG A 45 3.71 4.13 7.53
N ASP A 46 2.68 4.96 7.68
CA ASP A 46 2.50 5.76 8.89
C ASP A 46 1.63 5.05 9.94
N GLY A 47 1.04 3.91 9.58
CA GLY A 47 0.24 3.08 10.49
C GLY A 47 -0.39 1.87 9.79
N GLY A 48 -0.87 0.92 10.60
CA GLY A 48 -1.40 -0.37 10.16
C GLY A 48 -0.32 -1.41 9.85
N GLU A 49 -0.75 -2.57 9.36
CA GLU A 49 0.12 -3.67 8.95
C GLU A 49 0.10 -3.86 7.43
N LEU A 50 1.22 -4.32 6.89
CA LEU A 50 1.35 -4.75 5.49
C LEU A 50 2.34 -5.90 5.46
N ARG A 51 1.96 -7.00 4.83
CA ARG A 51 2.84 -8.16 4.62
C ARG A 51 2.86 -8.52 3.16
N VAL A 52 4.05 -8.76 2.62
CA VAL A 52 4.27 -9.25 1.27
C VAL A 52 5.04 -10.55 1.39
N LEU A 53 4.46 -11.64 0.87
CA LEU A 53 5.01 -12.99 0.99
C LEU A 53 5.33 -13.39 2.45
N GLY A 54 4.53 -12.92 3.41
CA GLY A 54 4.69 -13.20 4.84
C GLY A 54 5.65 -12.27 5.59
N HIS A 55 6.32 -11.33 4.90
CA HIS A 55 7.30 -10.43 5.49
C HIS A 55 6.83 -8.98 5.51
N ASP A 56 7.29 -8.21 6.50
CA ASP A 56 7.14 -6.76 6.48
C ASP A 56 8.11 -6.17 5.45
N PRO A 57 7.63 -5.48 4.40
CA PRO A 57 8.51 -4.94 3.36
C PRO A 57 9.37 -3.76 3.82
N ALA A 58 9.12 -3.21 5.02
CA ALA A 58 9.86 -2.09 5.59
C ALA A 58 11.01 -2.51 6.54
N VAL A 59 11.26 -3.82 6.69
CA VAL A 59 12.29 -4.42 7.56
C VAL A 59 13.39 -5.06 6.73
#